data_AF-A0A419E4E8-F1
#
_entry.id   AF-A0A419E4E8-F1
#
_cell.length_a   1.000
_cell.length_b   1.000
_cell.length_c   1.000
_cell.angle_alpha   90.00
_cell.angle_beta   90.00
_cell.angle_gamma   90.00
#
_symmetry.space_group_name_H-M   'P 1'
#
loop_
_entity.id
_entity.type
_entity.pdbx_description
1 polymer ?
#
loop_
_entity_poly.entity_id
_entity_poly.type
_entity_poly.pdbx_seq_one_letter_code
_entity_poly.pdbx_strand_id
1 'polypeptide(L)' 'MLKSFIEIPPESDFPIQNLPYGIFFTKENLSPRVGTRLGDFVVDLAFLDEQKLFDQLWSRFFVRNYQYRKDTLPC' A
#
# COMPACT_ATOMS: atom_id res chain seq x y z
N MET A 1 17.64 3.80 -13.96
CA MET A 1 17.24 4.17 -12.60
C MET A 1 15.73 4.37 -12.59
N LEU A 2 15.00 3.69 -11.69
CA LEU A 2 13.57 3.90 -11.50
C LEU A 2 13.36 5.25 -10.80
N LYS A 3 12.60 6.15 -11.42
CA LYS A 3 12.24 7.44 -10.82
C LYS A 3 10.78 7.38 -10.40
N SER A 4 10.49 7.81 -9.18
CA SER A 4 9.11 8.06 -8.76
C SER A 4 8.50 9.12 -9.66
N PHE A 5 7.21 8.98 -9.97
CA PHE A 5 6.42 10.00 -10.65
C PHE A 5 6.11 11.18 -9.71
N ILE A 6 6.27 10.99 -8.41
CA ILE A 6 6.18 12.02 -7.37
C ILE A 6 7.59 12.55 -7.09
N GLU A 7 7.73 13.88 -7.01
CA GLU A 7 8.97 14.53 -6.59
C GLU A 7 9.28 14.14 -5.13
N ILE A 8 10.38 13.42 -4.94
CA ILE A 8 10.90 13.05 -3.62
C ILE A 8 12.16 13.86 -3.39
N PRO A 9 12.31 14.56 -2.24
CA PRO A 9 13.55 15.24 -1.90
C PRO A 9 14.73 14.28 -1.95
N PRO A 10 15.89 14.67 -2.52
CA PRO A 10 17.05 13.79 -2.63
C PRO A 10 17.61 13.32 -1.27
N GLU A 11 17.34 14.06 -0.20
CA GLU A 11 17.72 13.74 1.18
C GLU A 11 16.63 12.98 1.97
N SER A 12 15.57 12.51 1.30
CA SER A 12 14.51 11.77 2.00
C SER A 12 14.98 10.37 2.36
N ASP A 13 14.76 9.96 3.61
CA ASP A 13 14.97 8.57 4.08
C ASP A 13 14.01 7.55 3.43
N PHE A 14 13.04 8.03 2.64
CA PHE A 14 11.99 7.24 1.98
C PHE A 14 12.00 7.40 0.45
N PRO A 15 13.12 7.09 -0.22
CA PRO A 15 13.15 7.05 -1.68
C PRO A 15 12.29 5.88 -2.20
N ILE A 16 11.94 5.86 -3.48
CA ILE A 16 11.12 4.78 -4.07
C ILE A 16 11.74 3.37 -3.91
N GLN A 17 13.04 3.30 -3.65
CA GLN A 17 13.77 2.07 -3.35
C GLN A 17 13.58 1.57 -1.91
N ASN A 18 13.07 2.41 -1.01
CA ASN A 18 12.84 2.11 0.39
C ASN A 18 11.40 2.51 0.77
N LEU A 19 10.46 1.60 0.47
CA LEU A 19 9.05 1.76 0.80
C LEU A 19 8.74 1.00 2.11
N PRO A 20 8.76 1.66 3.27
CA PRO A 20 8.40 1.01 4.52
C PRO A 20 6.90 0.70 4.52
N TYR A 21 6.53 -0.49 4.96
CA TYR A 21 5.14 -0.84 5.20
C TYR A 21 4.78 -0.52 6.65
N GLY A 22 3.62 0.09 6.84
CA GLY A 22 3.11 0.42 8.16
C GLY A 22 1.59 0.33 8.21
N ILE A 23 1.07 0.38 9.43
CA ILE A 23 -0.37 0.54 9.68
C ILE A 23 -0.62 2.02 9.94
N PHE A 24 -1.61 2.59 9.25
CA PHE A 24 -2.03 3.97 9.44
C PHE A 24 -3.55 4.06 9.54
N PHE A 25 -4.01 5.19 10.06
CA PHE A 25 -5.41 5.60 10.05
C PHE A 25 -5.48 7.11 9.83
N THR A 26 -6.60 7.62 9.34
CA THR A 26 -6.80 9.07 9.15
C THR A 26 -7.82 9.58 10.14
N LYS A 27 -7.93 10.90 10.28
CA LYS A 27 -8.94 11.51 11.18
C LYS A 27 -10.36 11.20 10.71
N GLU A 28 -10.54 11.06 9.41
CA GLU A 28 -11.81 10.77 8.75
C GLU A 28 -12.15 9.27 8.78
N ASN A 29 -11.15 8.39 8.89
CA ASN A 29 -11.35 6.95 8.97
C ASN A 29 -10.32 6.31 9.90
N LEU A 30 -10.79 5.98 11.11
CA LEU A 30 -10.03 5.36 12.19
C LEU A 30 -9.74 3.87 11.99
N SER A 31 -10.31 3.25 10.96
CA SER A 31 -10.04 1.84 10.65
C SER A 31 -8.57 1.67 10.25
N PRO A 32 -7.79 0.82 10.94
CA PRO A 32 -6.38 0.64 10.65
C PRO A 32 -6.18 -0.03 9.28
N ARG A 33 -5.42 0.61 8.40
CA ARG A 33 -5.13 0.13 7.04
C ARG A 33 -3.65 0.00 6.79
N VAL A 34 -3.29 -0.91 5.90
CA VAL A 34 -1.89 -1.09 5.47
C VAL A 34 -1.57 -0.01 4.47
N GLY A 35 -0.50 0.73 4.72
CA GLY A 35 0.01 1.74 3.80
C GLY A 35 1.53 1.74 3.72
N THR A 36 2.04 2.40 2.69
CA THR A 36 3.49 2.66 2.57
C THR A 36 3.77 4.13 2.40
N ARG A 37 4.88 4.60 2.98
CA ARG A 37 5.29 6.01 2.87
C ARG A 37 6.05 6.23 1.57
N LEU A 38 5.69 7.29 0.85
CA LEU A 38 6.36 7.75 -0.36
C LEU A 38 6.59 9.26 -0.24
N GLY A 39 7.81 9.66 0.16
CA GLY A 39 8.10 11.05 0.52
C GLY A 39 7.22 11.53 1.69
N ASP A 40 6.36 12.52 1.44
CA ASP A 40 5.42 13.08 2.41
C ASP A 40 4.02 12.46 2.35
N PHE A 41 3.80 11.53 1.42
CA PHE A 41 2.51 10.87 1.24
C PHE A 41 2.50 9.46 1.85
N VAL A 42 1.30 9.00 2.19
CA VAL A 42 1.04 7.59 2.53
C VAL A 42 0.15 7.02 1.44
N VAL A 43 0.61 5.94 0.81
CA VAL A 43 -0.15 5.18 -0.19
C VAL A 43 -0.96 4.11 0.53
N ASP A 44 -2.27 4.15 0.40
CA ASP A 44 -3.20 3.17 0.98
C ASP A 44 -3.26 1.90 0.13
N LEU A 45 -2.69 0.79 0.62
CA LEU A 45 -2.64 -0.46 -0.13
C LEU A 45 -3.99 -1.19 -0.16
N ALA A 46 -4.80 -1.03 0.90
CA ALA A 46 -6.14 -1.63 0.96
C ALA A 46 -7.05 -0.98 -0.09
N PHE A 47 -6.98 0.34 -0.22
CA PHE A 47 -7.73 1.07 -1.26
C PHE A 47 -7.31 0.63 -2.67
N LEU A 48 -6.01 0.49 -2.95
CA LEU A 48 -5.54 0.04 -4.27
C LEU A 48 -6.02 -1.37 -4.64
N ASP A 49 -6.12 -2.26 -3.65
CA ASP A 49 -6.68 -3.61 -3.83
C ASP A 49 -8.19 -3.57 -4.12
N GLU A 50 -8.94 -2.74 -3.39
CA GLU A 50 -10.37 -2.51 -3.68
C GLU A 50 -10.60 -1.97 -5.09
N GLN A 51 -9.70 -1.11 -5.57
CA GLN A 51 -9.72 -0.59 -6.94
C GLN A 51 -9.19 -1.59 -7.98
N LYS A 52 -8.86 -2.83 -7.59
CA LYS A 52 -8.41 -3.91 -8.49
C LYS A 52 -7.13 -3.58 -9.26
N LEU A 53 -6.32 -2.66 -8.75
CA LEU A 53 -5.07 -2.23 -9.40
C LEU A 53 -3.98 -3.30 -9.30
N PHE A 54 -4.15 -4.28 -8.42
CA PHE A 54 -3.26 -5.43 -8.28
C PHE A 54 -3.75 -6.68 -9.01
N ASP A 55 -4.94 -6.68 -9.65
CA ASP A 55 -5.56 -7.90 -10.22
C ASP A 55 -4.64 -8.66 -11.20
N GLN A 56 -3.88 -7.93 -12.02
CA GLN A 56 -2.93 -8.54 -12.96
C GLN A 56 -1.77 -9.24 -12.24
N LEU A 57 -1.34 -8.72 -11.09
CA LEU A 57 -0.30 -9.32 -10.25
C LEU A 57 -0.88 -10.49 -9.45
N TRP A 58 -2.07 -10.36 -8.89
CA TRP A 58 -2.74 -11.44 -8.16
C TRP A 58 -2.93 -12.68 -9.03
N SER A 59 -3.29 -12.52 -10.30
CA SER A 59 -3.40 -13.65 -11.24
C SER A 59 -2.10 -14.46 -11.39
N ARG A 60 -0.94 -13.82 -11.19
CA ARG A 60 0.39 -14.47 -11.23
C ARG A 60 0.80 -15.09 -9.89
N PHE A 61 0.33 -14.55 -8.77
CA PHE A 61 0.64 -15.07 -7.42
C PHE A 61 -0.39 -16.09 -6.90
N PHE A 62 -1.58 -16.19 -7.50
CA PHE A 62 -2.69 -17.05 -7.05
C PHE A 62 -2.43 -18.57 -7.14
N VAL A 63 -1.25 -19.02 -7.57
CA VAL A 63 -0.92 -20.45 -7.63
C VAL A 63 -0.62 -21.04 -6.24
N ARG A 64 -0.42 -20.27 -5.17
CA ARG A 64 -0.19 -20.85 -3.82
C ARG A 64 -0.78 -20.04 -2.66
N ASN A 65 -1.96 -20.46 -2.21
CA ASN A 65 -2.34 -20.53 -0.79
C ASN A 65 -2.31 -19.26 0.08
N TYR A 66 -2.96 -18.16 -0.31
CA TYR A 66 -3.46 -17.19 0.68
C TYR A 66 -4.85 -16.69 0.29
N GLN A 67 -5.86 -17.27 0.94
CA GLN A 67 -7.25 -16.84 0.82
C GLN A 67 -7.44 -15.66 1.77
N TYR A 68 -7.41 -14.44 1.24
CA TYR A 68 -7.73 -13.24 2.00
C TYR A 68 -9.18 -13.36 2.50
N ARG A 69 -9.36 -13.58 3.82
CA ARG A 69 -10.66 -13.59 4.50
C ARG A 69 -11.16 -12.15 4.55
N LYS A 70 -12.05 -11.77 3.62
CA LYS A 70 -12.78 -10.48 3.62
C LYS A 70 -13.74 -10.31 4.82
N ASP A 71 -13.83 -11.32 5.68
CA ASP A 71 -14.83 -11.48 6.72
C ASP A 71 -14.34 -11.20 8.15
N THR A 72 -13.12 -10.68 8.33
CA THR A 72 -12.57 -10.33 9.67
C THR A 72 -12.10 -8.88 9.78
N LEU A 73 -12.98 -7.93 9.53
CA LEU A 73 -12.92 -6.60 10.15
C LEU A 73 -14.33 -6.23 10.63
N PRO A 74 -14.74 -6.62 11.86
CA PRO A 74 -15.81 -5.90 12.52
C PRO A 74 -15.31 -4.49 12.88
N CYS A 75 -16.22 -3.53 12.76
CA CYS A 75 -16.06 -2.11 13.08
C CYS A 75 -15.38 -1.86 14.44
#